data_AF-A0A352JFZ0-F1
#
_entry.id   AF-A0A352JFZ0-F1
#
_cell.length_a   1.000
_cell.length_b   1.000
_cell.length_c   1.000
_cell.angle_alpha   90.00
_cell.angle_beta   90.00
_cell.angle_gamma   90.00
#
_symmetry.space_group_name_H-M   'P 1'
#
loop_
_entity.id
_entity.type
_entity.pdbx_description
1 polymer ?
#
loop_
_entity_poly.entity_id
_entity_poly.type
_entity_poly.pdbx_seq_one_letter_code
_entity_poly.pdbx_strand_id
1 'polypeptide(L)'
;MLSTTVNDTGQITLPDEIRQHLKLVSGSRVEFVIDEDGQVKLFPLNVVVETLSGILHRPGMQRASLEDMETAISEGANDWT
;
A
#
# COMPACT_ATOMS: atom_id res chain seq x y z
N MET A 1 -6.73 -16.17 15.25
CA MET A 1 -5.28 -16.30 15.06
C MET A 1 -5.07 -17.42 14.06
N LEU A 2 -4.37 -17.17 12.95
CA LEU A 2 -4.08 -18.16 11.92
C LEU A 2 -2.59 -18.50 11.99
N SER A 3 -2.25 -19.78 11.89
CA SER A 3 -0.87 -20.26 11.89
C SER A 3 -0.65 -21.22 10.74
N THR A 4 0.53 -21.19 10.14
CA THR A 4 0.95 -22.11 9.09
C THR A 4 2.35 -22.61 9.40
N THR A 5 2.70 -23.79 8.90
CA THR A 5 4.02 -24.39 9.11
C THR A 5 4.86 -24.18 7.86
N VAL A 6 6.09 -23.72 8.06
CA VAL A 6 7.09 -23.63 6.99
C VAL A 6 7.54 -25.06 6.65
N ASN A 7 7.53 -25.43 5.37
CA ASN A 7 8.06 -26.72 4.95
C ASN A 7 9.60 -26.70 4.84
N ASP A 8 10.22 -27.85 4.56
CA ASP A 8 11.67 -27.98 4.45
C ASP A 8 12.29 -27.14 3.32
N THR A 9 11.49 -26.72 2.33
CA THR A 9 11.94 -25.86 1.23
C THR A 9 11.76 -24.37 1.53
N GLY A 10 11.28 -24.01 2.73
CA GLY A 10 11.06 -22.62 3.13
C GLY A 10 9.75 -22.02 2.60
N GLN A 11 8.88 -22.81 1.99
CA GLN A 11 7.58 -22.35 1.50
C GLN A 11 6.56 -22.33 2.64
N ILE A 12 5.73 -21.28 2.64
CA ILE A 12 4.57 -21.16 3.51
C ILE A 12 3.29 -21.27 2.69
N THR A 13 2.32 -22.00 3.23
CA THR A 13 0.98 -22.01 2.64
C THR A 13 0.14 -20.93 3.32
N LEU A 14 -0.31 -19.95 2.54
CA LEU A 14 -1.21 -18.89 2.99
C LEU A 14 -2.62 -19.46 3.19
N PRO A 15 -3.20 -19.37 4.41
CA PRO A 15 -4.58 -19.78 4.66
C PRO A 15 -5.58 -19.02 3.78
N ASP A 16 -6.72 -19.65 3.48
CA ASP A 16 -7.76 -19.11 2.58
C ASP A 16 -8.22 -17.71 2.97
N GLU A 17 -8.43 -17.46 4.26
CA GLU A 17 -8.82 -16.14 4.77
C GLU A 17 -7.79 -15.05 4.41
N ILE A 18 -6.49 -15.34 4.55
CA ILE A 18 -5.44 -14.36 4.21
C ILE A 18 -5.37 -14.15 2.69
N ARG A 19 -5.49 -15.23 1.91
CA ARG A 19 -5.49 -15.15 0.44
C ARG A 19 -6.64 -14.27 -0.06
N GLN A 20 -7.84 -14.46 0.48
CA GLN A 20 -9.02 -13.66 0.13
C GLN A 20 -8.88 -12.21 0.60
N HIS A 21 -8.39 -12.00 1.82
CA HIS A 21 -8.21 -10.66 2.40
C HIS A 21 -7.23 -9.82 1.56
N LEU A 22 -6.13 -10.42 1.13
CA LEU A 22 -5.10 -9.77 0.31
C LEU A 22 -5.38 -9.86 -1.20
N LYS A 23 -6.51 -10.46 -1.60
CA LYS A 23 -6.93 -10.66 -3.00
C LYS A 23 -5.81 -11.29 -3.85
N LEU A 24 -5.14 -12.30 -3.28
CA LEU A 24 -4.07 -13.02 -3.95
C LEU A 24 -4.67 -14.11 -4.86
N VAL A 25 -4.22 -14.15 -6.10
CA VAL A 25 -4.54 -15.20 -7.08
C VAL A 25 -3.27 -15.94 -7.46
N SER A 26 -3.41 -17.06 -8.19
CA SER A 26 -2.24 -17.75 -8.75
C SER A 26 -1.45 -16.79 -9.64
N GLY A 27 -0.14 -16.67 -9.40
CA GLY A 27 0.73 -15.72 -10.09
C GLY A 27 0.82 -14.32 -9.44
N SER A 28 0.06 -14.05 -8.37
CA SER A 28 0.24 -12.81 -7.58
C SER A 28 1.64 -12.76 -6.98
N ARG A 29 2.27 -11.59 -7.09
CA ARG A 29 3.54 -11.29 -6.42
C ARG A 29 3.27 -10.69 -5.05
N VAL A 30 4.09 -11.04 -4.08
CA VAL A 30 4.04 -10.48 -2.72
C VAL A 30 5.43 -9.97 -2.35
N GLU A 31 5.47 -8.90 -1.58
CA GLU A 31 6.68 -8.32 -1.01
C GLU A 31 6.69 -8.52 0.50
N PHE A 32 7.88 -8.76 1.06
CA PHE A 32 8.09 -8.89 2.48
C PHE A 32 8.96 -7.73 2.95
N VAL A 33 8.50 -7.01 3.97
CA VAL A 33 9.24 -5.92 4.60
C VAL A 33 9.41 -6.25 6.07
N ILE A 34 10.63 -6.12 6.58
CA ILE A 34 10.94 -6.27 8.00
C ILE A 34 10.96 -4.86 8.60
N ASP A 35 10.14 -4.61 9.61
CA ASP A 35 10.17 -3.33 10.32
C ASP A 35 11.26 -3.28 11.39
N GLU A 36 11.44 -2.11 12.01
CA GLU A 36 12.45 -1.88 13.05
C GLU A 36 12.23 -2.74 14.30
N ASP A 37 10.99 -3.16 14.55
CA ASP A 37 10.60 -4.07 15.64
C ASP A 37 10.84 -5.55 15.28
N GLY A 38 11.31 -5.84 14.05
CA GLY A 38 11.57 -7.19 13.55
C GLY A 38 10.32 -7.93 13.08
N GLN A 39 9.18 -7.26 12.96
CA GLN A 39 7.96 -7.85 12.42
C GLN A 39 8.03 -7.92 10.90
N VAL A 40 7.65 -9.06 10.35
CA VAL A 40 7.57 -9.27 8.90
C VAL A 40 6.17 -8.89 8.42
N LYS A 41 6.09 -7.87 7.57
CA LYS A 41 4.87 -7.42 6.89
C LYS A 41 4.85 -7.97 5.47
N LEU A 42 3.69 -8.47 5.06
CA LEU A 42 3.47 -9.00 3.72
C LEU A 42 2.57 -8.05 2.93
N PHE A 43 3.03 -7.61 1.76
CA PHE A 43 2.32 -6.69 0.88
C PHE A 43 1.99 -7.35 -0.47
N PRO A 44 0.73 -7.30 -0.93
CA PRO A 44 0.38 -7.70 -2.29
C PRO A 44 0.94 -6.69 -3.32
N LEU A 45 1.69 -7.16 -4.30
CA LEU A 45 2.23 -6.35 -5.40
C LEU A 45 1.32 -6.34 -6.65
N ASN A 46 0.17 -7.01 -6.59
CA ASN A 46 -0.81 -7.08 -7.68
C ASN A 46 -1.81 -5.90 -7.67
N VAL A 47 -1.46 -4.79 -7.00
CA VAL A 47 -2.29 -3.58 -7.00
C VAL A 47 -2.10 -2.87 -8.33
N VAL A 48 -3.15 -2.86 -9.15
CA VAL A 48 -3.13 -2.17 -10.45
C VAL A 48 -3.08 -0.66 -10.20
N VAL A 49 -2.23 0.07 -10.91
CA VAL A 49 -2.05 1.53 -10.73
C VAL A 49 -3.38 2.29 -10.84
N GLU A 50 -4.33 1.80 -11.64
CA GLU A 50 -5.68 2.36 -11.73
C GLU A 50 -6.41 2.42 -10.39
N THR A 51 -6.13 1.52 -9.45
CA THR A 51 -6.73 1.54 -8.11
C THR A 51 -6.23 2.70 -7.24
N LEU A 52 -5.10 3.31 -7.59
CA LEU A 52 -4.62 4.54 -6.94
C LEU A 52 -5.33 5.79 -7.46
N SER A 53 -5.96 5.70 -8.64
CA SER A 53 -6.66 6.83 -9.23
C SER A 53 -7.81 7.26 -8.34
N GLY A 54 -7.79 8.52 -7.90
CA GLY A 54 -8.85 9.09 -7.06
C GLY A 54 -8.78 8.72 -5.59
N ILE A 55 -7.73 8.03 -5.10
CA ILE A 55 -7.61 7.69 -3.67
C ILE A 55 -7.57 8.92 -2.75
N LEU A 56 -7.14 10.07 -3.27
CA LEU A 56 -7.12 11.35 -2.56
C LEU A 56 -8.43 12.16 -2.70
N HIS A 57 -9.37 11.70 -3.54
CA HIS A 57 -10.63 12.41 -3.76
C HIS A 57 -11.54 12.32 -2.53
N ARG A 58 -12.20 13.44 -2.20
CA ARG A 58 -13.20 13.51 -1.12
C ARG A 58 -14.49 14.12 -1.66
N PRO A 59 -15.68 13.62 -1.26
CA PRO A 59 -16.95 14.22 -1.65
C PRO A 59 -17.00 15.71 -1.27
N GLY A 60 -17.33 16.57 -2.24
CA GLY A 60 -17.37 18.02 -2.04
C GLY A 60 -16.01 18.73 -2.11
N MET A 61 -14.92 18.02 -2.43
CA MET A 61 -13.62 18.65 -2.64
C MET A 61 -13.67 19.63 -3.82
N GLN A 62 -13.38 20.90 -3.52
CA GLN A 62 -13.22 21.94 -4.53
C GLN A 62 -12.00 21.62 -5.39
N ARG A 63 -12.12 21.88 -6.70
CA ARG A 63 -10.96 21.83 -7.59
C ARG A 63 -9.99 22.95 -7.20
N ALA A 64 -8.71 22.63 -7.03
CA ALA A 64 -7.70 23.66 -6.83
C ALA A 64 -7.55 24.48 -8.11
N SER A 65 -7.45 25.81 -7.98
CA SER A 65 -7.05 26.67 -9.09
C SER A 65 -5.53 26.65 -9.26
N LEU A 66 -5.03 27.12 -10.41
CA LEU A 66 -3.58 27.25 -10.62
C LEU A 66 -2.94 28.22 -9.61
N GLU A 67 -3.68 29.25 -9.18
CA GLU A 67 -3.19 30.24 -8.21
C GLU A 67 -3.08 29.64 -6.80
N ASP A 68 -4.03 28.78 -6.41
CA ASP A 68 -3.95 28.03 -5.14
C ASP A 68 -2.75 27.08 -5.12
N MET A 69 -2.46 26.44 -6.27
CA MET A 69 -1.30 25.55 -6.41
C MET A 69 0.01 26.31 -6.27
N GLU A 70 0.15 27.45 -6.96
CA GLU A 70 1.36 28.28 -6.88
C GLU A 70 1.59 28.81 -5.46
N THR A 71 0.53 29.24 -4.78
CA THR A 71 0.59 29.68 -3.38
C THR A 71 1.07 28.56 -2.46
N ALA A 72 0.50 27.35 -2.58
CA ALA A 72 0.90 26.21 -1.76
C ALA A 72 2.35 25.76 -2.02
N ILE A 73 2.83 25.85 -3.26
CA ILE A 73 4.23 25.54 -3.60
C ILE A 73 5.17 26.58 -2.96
N SER A 74 4.83 27.87 -3.06
CA SER A 74 5.61 28.95 -2.46
C SER A 74 5.67 28.86 -0.93
N GLU A 75 4.54 28.57 -0.28
CA GLU A 75 4.48 28.35 1.17
C GLU A 75 5.32 27.13 1.58
N GLY A 76 5.14 25.98 0.93
CA GLY A 76 5.89 24.77 1.24
C GLY A 76 7.39 24.87 0.97
N ALA A 77 7.81 25.68 0.00
CA ALA A 77 9.22 25.94 -0.28
C ALA A 77 9.87 26.87 0.77
N ASN A 78 9.10 27.73 1.43
CA ASN A 78 9.57 28.60 2.51
C ASN A 78 9.58 27.91 3.88
N ASP A 79 8.93 26.75 4.03
CA ASP A 79 8.81 25.99 5.28
C ASP A 79 10.06 25.12 5.59
N TRP A 80 11.18 25.36 4.88
CA TRP A 80 12.46 24.67 5.08
C TRP A 80 13.49 25.48 5.90
N THR A 81 12.99 26.40 6.73
CA THR A 81 13.75 27.12 7.78
C THR A 81 13.16 26.83 9.15
#